data_AF-A0A8H4UQ28-F1
#
_entry.id   AF-A0A8H4UQ28-F1
#
_cell.length_a   1.000
_cell.length_b   1.000
_cell.length_c   1.000
_cell.angle_alpha   90.00
_cell.angle_beta   90.00
_cell.angle_gamma   90.00
#
_symmetry.space_group_name_H-M   'P 1'
#
loop_
_entity.id
_entity.type
_entity.pdbx_description
1 polymer ?
#
loop_
_entity_poly.entity_id
_entity_poly.type
_entity_poly.pdbx_seq_one_letter_code
_entity_poly.pdbx_strand_id
1 'polypeptide(L)'
;MSPDATTSDAAARLSSGPGPQVSPDPDRSSGSDSDHEAPDNGRQNSQSPTTTSRHRDVNPRDFVRLFQCQICSLPLREPISLPCGKSMCRRCLPETHVRTNITYPAKPERQRGFRCPFVDCGREHALGDCAIDVVLNKTTHHIRDEVERGKIQAQRSEVATRVVWQDPWAAAGLASLRDDDAYSKMVQGGKVVATYLLAEEGDLSYEADISYDHILTSPSPPPPGSSDQDDTGLVRKAQDATRSEMDCQVCYALFYDPLTTACGHTFCRSCLHRILDHSCYCPICRRPLAINPLLNHNASPPNETITRIIETFWLEEVHARKDALESERANQMQDYDLPLFVCTLSFPLMPTFLHIFEPRYRLMIRRALEGDRTFGMVLPRRPQHAEDTDFHELGTLLRIVNIQYYPDGRSLVETVGLSRFRIRGHNYVDGYMVGKIERVDDVSLEEEEAIEAAEATPLGLQSPVQEPPLVMDDAKGPQDSSSPTSSPTPSTSSPHISASAVDIDAMSTQSLMHLASSFVARMRAQSVPWLTERMLTIYGECPDDAAIFPWWFASMLPVKDLEKYRLLGTSSVRERLKICCSWIVEWETSRW
;
A
#
# COMPACT_ATOMS: atom_id res chain seq x y z
N MET A 1 52.79 39.67 26.13
CA MET A 1 52.24 40.99 25.75
C MET A 1 50.87 40.74 25.15
N SER A 2 49.87 41.54 25.54
CA SER A 2 48.50 41.52 25.00
C SER A 2 48.44 42.13 23.56
N PRO A 3 47.29 42.35 22.87
CA PRO A 3 45.91 42.66 23.34
C PRO A 3 45.02 41.40 23.59
N ASP A 4 43.88 41.40 24.31
CA ASP A 4 42.82 42.39 24.62
C ASP A 4 41.87 42.71 23.44
N ALA A 5 40.54 42.63 23.54
CA ALA A 5 39.61 42.19 24.60
C ALA A 5 38.34 41.56 23.92
N THR A 6 37.10 41.42 24.44
CA THR A 6 36.39 42.00 25.62
C THR A 6 35.18 41.10 26.05
N THR A 7 34.33 41.64 26.92
CA THR A 7 33.07 41.15 27.54
C THR A 7 31.85 41.09 26.59
N SER A 8 30.66 40.55 26.94
CA SER A 8 30.06 40.35 28.27
C SER A 8 29.13 39.14 28.45
N ASP A 9 29.05 38.67 29.70
CA ASP A 9 28.16 37.64 30.24
C ASP A 9 27.07 38.26 31.16
N ALA A 10 25.91 37.62 31.29
CA ALA A 10 24.86 37.96 32.27
C ALA A 10 23.79 36.86 32.41
N ALA A 11 23.74 36.15 33.55
CA ALA A 11 22.72 35.14 33.86
C ALA A 11 22.07 35.35 35.24
N ALA A 12 20.72 35.42 35.31
CA ALA A 12 19.90 35.39 36.52
C ALA A 12 18.38 35.37 36.18
N ARG A 13 17.43 34.94 37.03
CA ARG A 13 17.36 33.96 38.15
C ARG A 13 15.87 33.66 38.43
N LEU A 14 15.57 32.61 39.22
CA LEU A 14 14.21 32.25 39.65
C LEU A 14 13.68 33.13 40.80
N SER A 15 12.37 33.46 40.79
CA SER A 15 11.54 33.79 41.98
C SER A 15 10.05 33.63 41.64
N SER A 16 9.15 33.66 42.65
CA SER A 16 7.84 32.98 42.57
C SER A 16 6.63 33.73 43.19
N GLY A 17 5.47 33.62 42.53
CA GLY A 17 4.12 33.86 43.08
C GLY A 17 3.65 35.32 43.15
N PRO A 18 2.42 35.60 43.64
CA PRO A 18 1.31 34.68 43.97
C PRO A 18 0.08 34.87 43.04
N GLY A 19 -1.02 34.13 43.28
CA GLY A 19 -2.32 34.32 42.61
C GLY A 19 -3.47 34.64 43.59
N PRO A 20 -4.66 35.05 43.11
CA PRO A 20 -5.83 35.32 43.95
C PRO A 20 -6.96 34.28 43.83
N GLN A 21 -7.71 34.08 44.92
CA GLN A 21 -9.06 33.51 44.93
C GLN A 21 -9.99 34.47 45.69
N VAL A 22 -11.20 34.74 45.17
CA VAL A 22 -12.35 35.19 45.98
C VAL A 22 -13.64 34.57 45.44
N SER A 23 -14.23 33.76 46.31
CA SER A 23 -15.62 33.31 46.57
C SER A 23 -16.85 33.74 45.73
N PRO A 24 -17.97 32.98 45.83
CA PRO A 24 -19.26 33.22 45.13
C PRO A 24 -20.34 33.87 46.03
N ASP A 25 -21.53 34.13 45.46
CA ASP A 25 -22.82 34.33 46.18
C ASP A 25 -24.05 33.96 45.26
N PRO A 26 -25.30 33.82 45.78
CA PRO A 26 -26.32 32.96 45.15
C PRO A 26 -27.79 33.50 45.01
N ASP A 27 -28.66 32.62 44.50
CA ASP A 27 -30.10 32.43 44.81
C ASP A 27 -31.22 33.17 44.00
N ARG A 28 -32.32 32.43 43.71
CA ARG A 28 -33.69 32.85 43.27
C ARG A 28 -33.88 33.57 41.90
N SER A 29 -35.04 33.55 41.21
CA SER A 29 -36.31 32.75 41.24
C SER A 29 -37.29 33.28 40.16
N SER A 30 -38.32 32.60 39.60
CA SER A 30 -38.70 31.17 39.45
C SER A 30 -40.06 31.06 38.69
N GLY A 31 -40.26 30.05 37.83
CA GLY A 31 -41.56 29.72 37.17
C GLY A 31 -41.54 29.84 35.62
N SER A 32 -42.42 29.17 34.86
CA SER A 32 -43.43 28.14 35.20
C SER A 32 -43.93 27.38 33.95
N ASP A 33 -44.19 26.08 34.11
CA ASP A 33 -45.13 25.16 33.43
C ASP A 33 -45.47 25.30 31.92
N SER A 34 -45.25 24.23 31.15
CA SER A 34 -46.27 23.62 30.27
C SER A 34 -45.91 22.16 29.97
N ASP A 35 -46.90 21.26 29.91
CA ASP A 35 -46.71 19.83 29.65
C ASP A 35 -46.56 19.48 28.16
N HIS A 36 -45.87 18.37 27.87
CA HIS A 36 -46.28 17.45 26.80
C HIS A 36 -45.88 16.01 27.11
N GLU A 37 -46.82 15.09 26.91
CA GLU A 37 -46.70 13.67 27.19
C GLU A 37 -45.85 12.95 26.13
N ALA A 38 -45.08 11.94 26.55
CA ALA A 38 -44.46 10.95 25.67
C ALA A 38 -44.97 9.55 26.08
N PRO A 39 -45.41 8.70 25.13
CA PRO A 39 -46.10 7.45 25.45
C PRO A 39 -45.15 6.35 25.97
N ASP A 40 -45.66 5.54 26.90
CA ASP A 40 -45.05 4.29 27.36
C ASP A 40 -44.84 3.29 26.21
N ASN A 41 -43.72 2.56 26.23
CA ASN A 41 -43.59 1.36 25.44
C ASN A 41 -42.56 0.36 26.02
N GLY A 42 -43.06 -0.59 26.81
CA GLY A 42 -42.59 -1.98 26.80
C GLY A 42 -41.17 -2.26 27.29
N ARG A 43 -41.01 -2.48 28.61
CA ARG A 43 -39.86 -3.20 29.15
C ARG A 43 -39.79 -4.63 28.58
N GLN A 44 -38.85 -4.91 27.69
CA GLN A 44 -38.45 -6.26 27.32
C GLN A 44 -37.05 -6.58 27.87
N ASN A 45 -36.83 -7.84 28.24
CA ASN A 45 -35.59 -8.27 28.88
C ASN A 45 -34.39 -8.10 27.97
N SER A 46 -33.35 -7.42 28.46
CA SER A 46 -32.01 -7.45 27.88
C SER A 46 -31.35 -8.81 28.13
N GLN A 47 -31.75 -9.83 27.36
CA GLN A 47 -31.00 -11.07 27.27
C GLN A 47 -29.70 -10.79 26.51
N SER A 48 -28.56 -11.01 27.16
CA SER A 48 -27.26 -10.91 26.50
C SER A 48 -27.11 -12.04 25.47
N PRO A 49 -26.65 -11.75 24.24
CA PRO A 49 -26.43 -12.78 23.23
C PRO A 49 -25.24 -13.65 23.64
N THR A 50 -25.53 -14.80 24.24
CA THR A 50 -24.53 -15.83 24.55
C THR A 50 -24.22 -16.60 23.28
N THR A 51 -23.36 -16.01 22.44
CA THR A 51 -22.84 -16.65 21.22
C THR A 51 -21.97 -17.84 21.60
N THR A 52 -22.57 -19.02 21.64
CA THR A 52 -21.88 -20.30 21.73
C THR A 52 -21.12 -20.55 20.43
N SER A 53 -19.87 -20.07 20.37
CA SER A 53 -18.94 -20.38 19.28
C SER A 53 -18.92 -21.89 19.09
N ARG A 54 -19.05 -22.33 17.84
CA ARG A 54 -18.93 -23.74 17.47
C ARG A 54 -17.45 -24.09 17.39
N HIS A 55 -16.82 -24.18 18.57
CA HIS A 55 -15.41 -24.47 18.73
C HIS A 55 -15.02 -25.66 17.85
N ARG A 56 -14.00 -25.43 17.01
CA ARG A 56 -13.46 -26.42 16.09
C ARG A 56 -12.63 -27.41 16.90
N ASP A 57 -12.92 -28.71 16.81
CA ASP A 57 -12.11 -29.73 17.45
C ASP A 57 -10.69 -29.70 16.87
N VAL A 58 -9.72 -29.22 17.66
CA VAL A 58 -8.31 -29.12 17.26
C VAL A 58 -7.67 -30.48 17.43
N ASN A 59 -7.10 -31.04 16.36
CA ASN A 59 -6.38 -32.31 16.44
C ASN A 59 -5.21 -32.18 17.45
N PRO A 60 -5.09 -33.09 18.44
CA PRO A 60 -4.01 -33.07 19.42
C PRO A 60 -2.59 -33.04 18.82
N ARG A 61 -2.38 -33.63 17.62
CA ARG A 61 -1.09 -33.58 16.92
C ARG A 61 -0.76 -32.16 16.46
N ASP A 62 -1.75 -31.50 15.86
CA ASP A 62 -1.58 -30.18 15.26
C ASP A 62 -1.52 -29.07 16.31
N PHE A 63 -2.27 -29.22 17.41
CA PHE A 63 -2.09 -28.42 18.62
C PHE A 63 -0.63 -28.44 19.10
N VAL A 64 -0.01 -29.62 19.18
CA VAL A 64 1.41 -29.72 19.56
C VAL A 64 2.33 -29.14 18.47
N ARG A 65 2.02 -29.32 17.17
CA ARG A 65 2.77 -28.69 16.06
C ARG A 65 2.79 -27.16 16.09
N LEU A 66 1.85 -26.49 16.76
CA LEU A 66 1.90 -25.02 16.96
C LEU A 66 3.05 -24.58 17.87
N PHE A 67 3.43 -25.44 18.83
CA PHE A 67 4.41 -25.12 19.88
C PHE A 67 5.68 -25.96 19.77
N GLN A 68 5.86 -26.70 18.67
CA GLN A 68 6.98 -27.59 18.40
C GLN A 68 7.98 -26.94 17.42
N CYS A 69 9.27 -27.03 17.72
CA CYS A 69 10.32 -26.46 16.88
C CYS A 69 10.62 -27.35 15.68
N GLN A 70 10.41 -26.85 14.46
CA GLN A 70 10.73 -27.56 13.21
C GLN A 70 12.18 -28.06 13.11
N ILE A 71 13.14 -27.40 13.77
CA ILE A 71 14.58 -27.72 13.64
C ILE A 71 15.06 -28.83 14.58
N CYS A 72 14.52 -28.94 15.80
CA CYS A 72 14.91 -29.98 16.78
C CYS A 72 13.77 -30.92 17.17
N SER A 73 12.57 -30.70 16.67
CA SER A 73 11.32 -31.40 17.04
C SER A 73 10.91 -31.32 18.52
N LEU A 74 11.68 -30.68 19.40
CA LEU A 74 11.27 -30.43 20.78
C LEU A 74 10.28 -29.25 20.89
N PRO A 75 9.48 -29.15 21.97
CA PRO A 75 8.71 -27.95 22.28
C PRO A 75 9.59 -26.69 22.32
N LEU A 76 9.03 -25.58 21.86
CA LEU A 76 9.73 -24.29 21.77
C LEU A 76 10.21 -23.83 23.15
N ARG A 77 11.52 -23.56 23.24
CA ARG A 77 12.24 -23.10 24.44
C ARG A 77 13.19 -21.96 24.04
N GLU A 78 13.02 -20.79 24.65
CA GLU A 78 13.57 -19.51 24.18
C GLU A 78 13.38 -19.31 22.66
N PRO A 79 12.13 -19.24 22.15
CA PRO A 79 11.89 -19.05 20.72
C PRO A 79 12.51 -17.72 20.25
N ILE A 80 13.33 -17.79 19.20
CA ILE A 80 13.77 -16.65 18.41
C ILE A 80 12.93 -16.58 17.13
N SER A 81 12.55 -15.38 16.72
CA SER A 81 11.86 -15.14 15.44
C SER A 81 12.80 -14.46 14.45
N LEU A 82 12.80 -14.96 13.22
CA LEU A 82 13.76 -14.60 12.19
C LEU A 82 13.22 -13.51 11.25
N PRO A 83 14.11 -12.75 10.56
CA PRO A 83 13.71 -11.81 9.50
C PRO A 83 12.95 -12.43 8.31
N CYS A 84 12.82 -13.76 8.26
CA CYS A 84 12.02 -14.48 7.27
C CYS A 84 10.62 -14.89 7.77
N GLY A 85 10.18 -14.45 8.96
CA GLY A 85 8.84 -14.76 9.50
C GLY A 85 8.75 -16.05 10.30
N LYS A 86 9.79 -16.89 10.28
CA LYS A 86 9.81 -18.19 10.98
C LYS A 86 10.43 -18.12 12.37
N SER A 87 10.03 -19.03 13.26
CA SER A 87 10.53 -19.11 14.63
C SER A 87 11.16 -20.47 14.95
N MET A 88 12.17 -20.48 15.82
CA MET A 88 12.83 -21.70 16.31
C MET A 88 13.35 -21.52 17.74
N CYS A 89 13.68 -22.60 18.46
CA CYS A 89 14.40 -22.49 19.73
C CYS A 89 15.75 -21.79 19.53
N ARG A 90 16.18 -20.93 20.47
CA ARG A 90 17.52 -20.31 20.45
C ARG A 90 18.67 -21.32 20.36
N ARG A 91 18.48 -22.53 20.91
CA ARG A 91 19.45 -23.64 20.82
C ARG A 91 19.54 -24.29 19.43
N CYS A 92 18.60 -23.99 18.52
CA CYS A 92 18.60 -24.42 17.12
C CYS A 92 19.30 -23.43 16.18
N LEU A 93 19.77 -22.29 16.71
CA LEU A 93 20.59 -21.34 15.97
C LEU A 93 21.85 -22.07 15.44
N PRO A 94 22.09 -22.10 14.12
CA PRO A 94 23.28 -22.71 13.55
C PRO A 94 24.58 -22.05 14.00
N GLU A 95 25.72 -22.66 13.68
CA GLU A 95 27.02 -22.02 13.89
C GLU A 95 27.07 -20.67 13.15
N THR A 96 27.58 -19.65 13.85
CA THR A 96 27.49 -18.25 13.41
C THR A 96 28.84 -17.70 12.95
N HIS A 97 29.01 -17.55 11.65
CA HIS A 97 30.24 -17.03 11.02
C HIS A 97 30.33 -15.49 11.05
N VAL A 98 31.51 -14.96 10.75
CA VAL A 98 31.71 -13.52 10.49
C VAL A 98 31.30 -13.23 9.05
N ARG A 99 30.44 -12.22 8.85
CA ARG A 99 29.85 -11.90 7.55
C ARG A 99 30.82 -11.06 6.72
N THR A 100 31.43 -11.66 5.71
CA THR A 100 32.37 -11.00 4.80
C THR A 100 31.68 -10.03 3.84
N ASN A 101 32.40 -8.99 3.40
CA ASN A 101 31.95 -8.00 2.41
C ASN A 101 30.73 -7.13 2.81
N ILE A 102 30.40 -7.04 4.11
CA ILE A 102 29.33 -6.19 4.61
C ILE A 102 29.92 -4.97 5.33
N THR A 103 29.95 -3.83 4.65
CA THR A 103 30.44 -2.55 5.19
C THR A 103 29.33 -1.67 5.79
N TYR A 104 28.06 -1.97 5.55
CA TYR A 104 26.93 -1.18 6.03
C TYR A 104 25.71 -2.04 6.42
N PRO A 105 24.98 -1.70 7.51
CA PRO A 105 25.38 -0.79 8.58
C PRO A 105 26.47 -1.43 9.45
N ALA A 106 27.57 -0.70 9.70
CA ALA A 106 28.75 -1.18 10.42
C ALA A 106 28.55 -1.30 11.94
N LYS A 107 27.58 -2.10 12.38
CA LYS A 107 27.25 -2.32 13.79
C LYS A 107 27.79 -3.68 14.30
N PRO A 108 28.41 -3.75 15.49
CA PRO A 108 28.97 -4.99 16.03
C PRO A 108 27.98 -6.15 16.07
N GLU A 109 26.73 -5.91 16.49
CA GLU A 109 25.69 -6.93 16.60
C GLU A 109 25.26 -7.56 15.26
N ARG A 110 25.61 -6.94 14.12
CA ARG A 110 25.32 -7.45 12.77
C ARG A 110 26.54 -8.02 12.03
N GLN A 111 27.72 -8.04 12.67
CA GLN A 111 28.95 -8.63 12.12
C GLN A 111 28.90 -10.16 12.05
N ARG A 112 28.16 -10.81 12.96
CA ARG A 112 27.91 -12.26 12.92
C ARG A 112 26.60 -12.56 12.22
N GLY A 113 26.59 -13.66 11.48
CA GLY A 113 25.40 -14.17 10.80
C GLY A 113 25.42 -15.69 10.73
N PHE A 114 24.38 -16.25 10.13
CA PHE A 114 24.22 -17.68 9.90
C PHE A 114 23.35 -17.87 8.65
N ARG A 115 23.47 -19.03 8.00
CA ARG A 115 22.50 -19.42 6.97
C ARG A 115 21.24 -19.96 7.63
N CYS A 116 20.07 -19.49 7.18
CA CYS A 116 18.78 -19.94 7.68
C CYS A 116 18.61 -21.45 7.43
N PRO A 117 18.28 -22.26 8.46
CA PRO A 117 18.12 -23.71 8.32
C PRO A 117 16.79 -24.11 7.66
N PHE A 118 15.84 -23.18 7.54
CA PHE A 118 14.60 -23.41 6.79
C PHE A 118 14.86 -23.42 5.29
N VAL A 119 14.53 -24.55 4.64
CA VAL A 119 14.88 -24.87 3.24
C VAL A 119 14.32 -23.84 2.25
N ASP A 120 13.08 -23.41 2.48
CA ASP A 120 12.34 -22.43 1.68
C ASP A 120 12.83 -20.99 1.89
N CYS A 121 13.49 -20.69 3.01
CA CYS A 121 14.15 -19.41 3.20
C CYS A 121 15.56 -19.40 2.59
N GLY A 122 16.45 -20.31 3.02
CA GLY A 122 17.82 -20.48 2.53
C GLY A 122 18.77 -19.27 2.60
N ARG A 123 18.29 -18.08 2.99
CA ARG A 123 19.02 -16.80 3.07
C ARG A 123 19.98 -16.75 4.25
N GLU A 124 20.92 -15.80 4.21
CA GLU A 124 21.73 -15.44 5.38
C GLU A 124 20.97 -14.44 6.27
N HIS A 125 21.08 -14.59 7.60
CA HIS A 125 20.51 -13.66 8.58
C HIS A 125 21.61 -13.08 9.49
N ALA A 126 21.43 -11.84 9.94
CA ALA A 126 22.32 -11.23 10.94
C ALA A 126 21.86 -11.63 12.35
N LEU A 127 22.81 -11.95 13.23
CA LEU A 127 22.48 -12.40 14.59
C LEU A 127 21.75 -11.32 15.40
N GLY A 128 22.17 -10.06 15.28
CA GLY A 128 21.53 -8.90 15.92
C GLY A 128 20.10 -8.60 15.47
N ASP A 129 19.61 -9.23 14.40
CA ASP A 129 18.22 -9.11 13.94
C ASP A 129 17.31 -10.22 14.52
N CYS A 130 17.88 -11.20 15.22
CA CYS A 130 17.22 -12.46 15.64
C CYS A 130 17.06 -12.55 17.18
N ALA A 131 16.25 -11.67 17.77
CA ALA A 131 15.98 -11.67 19.21
C ALA A 131 14.99 -12.77 19.65
N ILE A 132 14.94 -13.03 20.96
CA ILE A 132 13.89 -13.85 21.58
C ILE A 132 12.54 -13.16 21.37
N ASP A 133 11.57 -13.92 20.87
CA ASP A 133 10.19 -13.49 20.65
C ASP A 133 9.44 -13.42 21.98
N VAL A 134 9.01 -12.22 22.36
CA VAL A 134 8.37 -11.95 23.66
C VAL A 134 6.98 -12.60 23.74
N VAL A 135 6.25 -12.68 22.63
CA VAL A 135 4.93 -13.32 22.59
C VAL A 135 5.12 -14.83 22.70
N LEU A 136 5.81 -15.44 21.74
CA LEU A 136 5.97 -16.90 21.69
C LEU A 136 6.66 -17.46 22.94
N ASN A 137 7.61 -16.73 23.55
CA ASN A 137 8.24 -17.19 24.78
C ASN A 137 7.23 -17.25 25.94
N LYS A 138 6.35 -16.26 26.10
CA LYS A 138 5.28 -16.33 27.11
C LYS A 138 4.25 -17.40 26.77
N THR A 139 3.76 -17.44 25.52
CA THR A 139 2.78 -18.43 25.06
C THR A 139 3.27 -19.86 25.34
N THR A 140 4.51 -20.18 25.00
CA THR A 140 5.10 -21.51 25.22
C THR A 140 5.36 -21.84 26.70
N HIS A 141 5.41 -20.85 27.59
CA HIS A 141 5.33 -21.07 29.04
C HIS A 141 3.90 -21.44 29.47
N HIS A 142 2.88 -20.66 29.08
CA HIS A 142 1.48 -20.97 29.43
C HIS A 142 1.03 -22.36 28.95
N ILE A 143 1.41 -22.76 27.74
CA ILE A 143 1.13 -24.12 27.21
C ILE A 143 1.79 -25.20 28.06
N ARG A 144 3.06 -25.02 28.45
CA ARG A 144 3.79 -25.99 29.29
C ARG A 144 3.15 -26.15 30.67
N ASP A 145 2.70 -25.04 31.25
CA ASP A 145 2.03 -25.02 32.54
C ASP A 145 0.66 -25.74 32.51
N GLU A 146 -0.11 -25.62 31.42
CA GLU A 146 -1.34 -26.42 31.23
C GLU A 146 -1.07 -27.89 30.93
N VAL A 147 -0.02 -28.23 30.18
CA VAL A 147 0.37 -29.63 29.93
C VAL A 147 0.81 -30.32 31.22
N GLU A 148 1.60 -29.65 32.07
CA GLU A 148 2.00 -30.21 33.38
C GLU A 148 0.79 -30.36 34.32
N ARG A 149 -0.19 -29.43 34.28
CA ARG A 149 -1.50 -29.60 34.96
C ARG A 149 -2.24 -30.83 34.43
N GLY A 150 -2.32 -31.01 33.11
CA GLY A 150 -2.97 -32.15 32.48
C GLY A 150 -2.32 -33.49 32.82
N LYS A 151 -0.98 -33.52 32.85
CA LYS A 151 -0.15 -34.67 33.26
C LYS A 151 -0.37 -35.06 34.72
N ILE A 152 -0.38 -34.09 35.65
CA ILE A 152 -0.69 -34.32 37.07
C ILE A 152 -2.12 -34.85 37.25
N GLN A 153 -3.08 -34.38 36.44
CA GLN A 153 -4.45 -34.89 36.46
C GLN A 153 -4.52 -36.33 35.90
N ALA A 154 -3.89 -36.61 34.75
CA ALA A 154 -3.88 -37.93 34.14
C ALA A 154 -3.25 -38.99 35.04
N GLN A 155 -2.17 -38.65 35.77
CA GLN A 155 -1.55 -39.51 36.78
C GLN A 155 -2.51 -39.89 37.92
N ARG A 156 -3.41 -38.98 38.33
CA ARG A 156 -4.43 -39.23 39.37
C ARG A 156 -5.60 -40.08 38.88
N SER A 157 -5.82 -40.12 37.56
CA SER A 157 -6.91 -40.83 36.91
C SER A 157 -6.44 -42.10 36.17
N GLU A 158 -5.16 -42.48 36.30
CA GLU A 158 -4.51 -43.61 35.63
C GLU A 158 -4.68 -43.62 34.09
N VAL A 159 -4.79 -42.44 33.47
CA VAL A 159 -5.05 -42.28 32.03
C VAL A 159 -3.75 -42.37 31.24
N ALA A 160 -3.65 -43.35 30.34
CA ALA A 160 -2.53 -43.50 29.41
C ALA A 160 -2.99 -43.74 27.96
N THR A 161 -2.53 -42.90 27.04
CA THR A 161 -2.84 -42.98 25.61
C THR A 161 -1.81 -43.87 24.90
N ARG A 162 -2.27 -44.70 23.96
CA ARG A 162 -1.41 -45.39 22.99
C ARG A 162 -1.29 -44.51 21.75
N VAL A 163 -0.09 -43.98 21.51
CA VAL A 163 0.24 -43.24 20.30
C VAL A 163 0.82 -44.22 19.28
N VAL A 164 0.33 -44.16 18.04
CA VAL A 164 0.74 -45.00 16.91
C VAL A 164 1.27 -44.09 15.81
N TRP A 165 2.49 -44.30 15.34
CA TRP A 165 3.09 -43.51 14.26
C TRP A 165 2.58 -44.01 12.91
N GLN A 166 2.25 -43.09 12.01
CA GLN A 166 1.77 -43.42 10.67
C GLN A 166 2.95 -43.49 9.68
N ASP A 167 2.96 -44.52 8.83
CA ASP A 167 3.95 -44.63 7.76
C ASP A 167 3.62 -43.61 6.65
N PRO A 168 4.56 -42.71 6.26
CA PRO A 168 4.37 -41.78 5.15
C PRO A 168 3.96 -42.45 3.83
N TRP A 169 4.33 -43.70 3.59
CA TRP A 169 3.94 -44.47 2.40
C TRP A 169 2.50 -44.98 2.49
N ALA A 170 2.01 -45.30 3.69
CA ALA A 170 0.62 -45.71 3.90
C ALA A 170 -0.36 -44.57 3.63
N ALA A 171 0.02 -43.32 3.95
CA ALA A 171 -0.75 -42.12 3.56
C ALA A 171 -0.86 -41.92 2.04
N ALA A 172 0.10 -42.46 1.26
CA ALA A 172 0.08 -42.49 -0.20
C ALA A 172 -0.59 -43.76 -0.78
N GLY A 173 -1.17 -44.63 0.08
CA GLY A 173 -1.79 -45.89 -0.34
C GLY A 173 -0.79 -46.98 -0.77
N LEU A 174 0.50 -46.83 -0.44
CA LEU A 174 1.55 -47.79 -0.76
C LEU A 174 1.90 -48.63 0.46
N ALA A 175 1.90 -49.96 0.31
CA ALA A 175 2.34 -50.86 1.36
C ALA A 175 3.84 -50.69 1.63
N SER A 176 4.22 -50.63 2.92
CA SER A 176 5.62 -50.52 3.31
C SER A 176 6.41 -51.77 2.92
N LEU A 177 7.69 -51.59 2.58
CA LEU A 177 8.64 -52.70 2.38
C LEU A 177 9.31 -53.15 3.70
N ARG A 178 8.82 -52.67 4.83
CA ARG A 178 9.23 -53.08 6.17
C ARG A 178 8.15 -53.94 6.81
N ASP A 179 8.55 -55.10 7.30
CA ASP A 179 7.74 -56.05 8.05
C ASP A 179 7.67 -55.64 9.55
N ASP A 180 7.61 -54.33 9.81
CA ASP A 180 7.57 -53.74 11.15
C ASP A 180 6.11 -53.51 11.57
N ASP A 181 5.70 -54.10 12.71
CA ASP A 181 4.45 -53.74 13.38
C ASP A 181 4.40 -52.22 13.62
N ALA A 182 3.22 -51.59 13.42
CA ALA A 182 3.06 -50.14 13.47
C ALA A 182 3.61 -49.55 14.79
N TYR A 183 4.74 -48.84 14.69
CA TYR A 183 5.50 -48.37 15.85
C TYR A 183 4.58 -47.54 16.77
N SER A 184 4.51 -47.96 18.03
CA SER A 184 3.59 -47.38 19.00
C SER A 184 4.16 -47.37 20.41
N LYS A 185 3.72 -46.39 21.21
CA LYS A 185 4.21 -46.15 22.58
C LYS A 185 3.04 -45.79 23.49
N MET A 186 3.00 -46.43 24.66
CA MET A 186 2.10 -46.05 25.75
C MET A 186 2.67 -44.85 26.50
N VAL A 187 1.89 -43.80 26.68
CA VAL A 187 2.31 -42.56 27.35
C VAL A 187 1.24 -42.11 28.34
N GLN A 188 1.64 -41.72 29.55
CA GLN A 188 0.73 -41.20 30.57
C GLN A 188 0.19 -39.82 30.13
N GLY A 189 -1.14 -39.65 30.14
CA GLY A 189 -1.82 -38.49 29.57
C GLY A 189 -3.01 -38.84 28.67
N GLY A 190 -3.92 -37.87 28.50
CA GLY A 190 -4.76 -37.77 27.30
C GLY A 190 -3.91 -37.50 26.06
N LYS A 191 -4.52 -37.49 24.88
CA LYS A 191 -3.86 -37.41 23.56
C LYS A 191 -2.94 -36.18 23.46
N VAL A 192 -3.36 -35.01 23.96
CA VAL A 192 -2.57 -33.78 23.90
C VAL A 192 -1.34 -33.87 24.81
N VAL A 193 -1.53 -34.34 26.05
CA VAL A 193 -0.45 -34.50 27.03
C VAL A 193 0.56 -35.54 26.57
N ALA A 194 0.09 -36.71 26.12
CA ALA A 194 0.91 -37.77 25.58
C ALA A 194 1.76 -37.29 24.40
N THR A 195 1.16 -36.58 23.45
CA THR A 195 1.85 -36.04 22.26
C THR A 195 2.88 -34.99 22.62
N TYR A 196 2.59 -34.09 23.58
CA TYR A 196 3.55 -33.09 24.03
C TYR A 196 4.74 -33.74 24.76
N LEU A 197 4.50 -34.75 25.60
CA LEU A 197 5.56 -35.48 26.30
C LEU A 197 6.46 -36.24 25.33
N LEU A 198 5.92 -36.86 24.28
CA LEU A 198 6.75 -37.47 23.22
C LEU A 198 7.62 -36.45 22.48
N ALA A 199 7.11 -35.24 22.23
CA ALA A 199 7.91 -34.16 21.67
C ALA A 199 8.99 -33.68 22.67
N GLU A 200 8.70 -33.62 23.97
CA GLU A 200 9.65 -33.19 25.00
C GLU A 200 10.76 -34.23 25.27
N GLU A 201 10.43 -35.53 25.17
CA GLU A 201 11.39 -36.64 25.23
C GLU A 201 12.25 -36.75 23.96
N GLY A 202 11.76 -36.22 22.82
CA GLY A 202 12.43 -36.23 21.52
C GLY A 202 12.00 -37.36 20.57
N ASP A 203 11.06 -38.21 20.99
CA ASP A 203 10.57 -39.37 20.23
C ASP A 203 9.58 -39.00 19.11
N LEU A 204 9.03 -37.78 19.11
CA LEU A 204 8.12 -37.29 18.07
C LEU A 204 8.76 -36.20 17.21
N SER A 205 9.08 -36.54 15.96
CA SER A 205 9.56 -35.53 14.99
C SER A 205 8.46 -34.53 14.60
N TYR A 206 8.81 -33.31 14.19
CA TYR A 206 7.84 -32.29 13.80
C TYR A 206 6.95 -32.74 12.63
N GLU A 207 7.54 -33.40 11.61
CA GLU A 207 6.79 -33.85 10.43
C GLU A 207 5.99 -35.15 10.68
N ALA A 208 6.34 -35.96 11.70
CA ALA A 208 5.64 -37.23 11.96
C ALA A 208 4.15 -37.05 12.28
N ASP A 209 3.30 -37.74 11.51
CA ASP A 209 1.88 -37.94 11.78
C ASP A 209 1.65 -39.16 12.67
N ILE A 210 0.62 -39.07 13.52
CA ILE A 210 0.28 -40.08 14.52
C ILE A 210 -1.24 -40.23 14.64
N SER A 211 -1.66 -41.43 15.03
CA SER A 211 -3.02 -41.76 15.46
C SER A 211 -3.03 -42.25 16.91
N TYR A 212 -4.22 -42.34 17.50
CA TYR A 212 -4.42 -42.72 18.90
C TYR A 212 -5.38 -43.89 18.98
N ASP A 213 -4.94 -45.00 19.58
CA ASP A 213 -5.83 -46.12 19.90
C ASP A 213 -6.58 -45.86 21.21
N HIS A 214 -7.74 -46.51 21.37
CA HIS A 214 -8.50 -46.43 22.61
C HIS A 214 -7.73 -46.97 23.83
N ILE A 215 -7.95 -46.27 24.94
CA ILE A 215 -7.20 -46.36 26.20
C ILE A 215 -7.49 -47.67 26.96
N LEU A 216 -6.45 -48.23 27.57
CA LEU A 216 -6.55 -49.35 28.51
C LEU A 216 -6.45 -48.84 29.96
N THR A 217 -7.57 -48.45 30.55
CA THR A 217 -7.71 -48.41 32.03
C THR A 217 -8.01 -49.81 32.57
N SER A 218 -7.88 -49.99 33.89
CA SER A 218 -8.25 -51.24 34.58
C SER A 218 -9.77 -51.54 34.45
N PRO A 219 -10.26 -52.76 34.78
CA PRO A 219 -11.17 -53.56 33.94
C PRO A 219 -12.61 -53.06 33.70
N SER A 220 -12.97 -51.85 34.15
CA SER A 220 -14.20 -51.17 33.77
C SER A 220 -13.91 -50.21 32.61
N PRO A 221 -14.52 -50.38 31.41
CA PRO A 221 -14.34 -49.42 30.33
C PRO A 221 -14.88 -48.04 30.74
N PRO A 222 -14.14 -46.94 30.48
CA PRO A 222 -14.64 -45.60 30.74
C PRO A 222 -15.82 -45.29 29.81
N PRO A 223 -16.75 -44.40 30.20
CA PRO A 223 -17.86 -44.02 29.33
C PRO A 223 -17.32 -43.40 28.02
N PRO A 224 -17.85 -43.78 26.85
CA PRO A 224 -17.31 -43.34 25.57
C PRO A 224 -17.35 -41.81 25.45
N GLY A 225 -16.17 -41.23 25.20
CA GLY A 225 -15.96 -39.78 25.05
C GLY A 225 -15.29 -39.07 26.23
N SER A 226 -14.99 -39.74 27.36
CA SER A 226 -14.39 -39.05 28.53
C SER A 226 -13.00 -38.48 28.26
N SER A 227 -12.14 -39.20 27.53
CA SER A 227 -10.79 -38.74 27.19
C SER A 227 -10.80 -37.56 26.21
N ASP A 228 -11.71 -37.56 25.24
CA ASP A 228 -11.84 -36.46 24.28
C ASP A 228 -12.36 -35.18 24.96
N GLN A 229 -13.22 -35.32 25.97
CA GLN A 229 -13.66 -34.19 26.81
C GLN A 229 -12.51 -33.60 27.64
N ASP A 230 -11.60 -34.43 28.18
CA ASP A 230 -10.41 -33.95 28.90
C ASP A 230 -9.39 -33.27 27.98
N ASP A 231 -9.14 -33.82 26.78
CA ASP A 231 -8.24 -33.24 25.79
C ASP A 231 -8.76 -31.89 25.26
N THR A 232 -10.03 -31.82 24.82
CA THR A 232 -10.67 -30.55 24.42
C THR A 232 -10.75 -29.57 25.61
N GLY A 233 -10.93 -30.08 26.83
CA GLY A 233 -10.86 -29.30 28.06
C GLY A 233 -9.47 -28.72 28.38
N LEU A 234 -8.38 -29.38 27.94
CA LEU A 234 -7.02 -28.85 28.02
C LEU A 234 -6.76 -27.82 26.92
N VAL A 235 -7.13 -28.11 25.67
CA VAL A 235 -7.00 -27.17 24.54
C VAL A 235 -7.71 -25.85 24.85
N ARG A 236 -8.90 -25.88 25.45
CA ARG A 236 -9.60 -24.66 25.85
C ARG A 236 -8.86 -23.87 26.94
N LYS A 237 -8.35 -24.52 27.99
CA LYS A 237 -7.53 -23.83 29.02
C LYS A 237 -6.27 -23.20 28.42
N ALA A 238 -5.63 -23.90 27.49
CA ALA A 238 -4.47 -23.41 26.76
C ALA A 238 -4.80 -22.20 25.88
N GLN A 239 -5.96 -22.20 25.21
CA GLN A 239 -6.51 -21.03 24.51
C GLN A 239 -6.78 -19.87 25.49
N ASP A 240 -7.57 -20.10 26.52
CA ASP A 240 -7.93 -19.10 27.55
C ASP A 240 -6.68 -18.45 28.17
N ALA A 241 -5.67 -19.26 28.53
CA ALA A 241 -4.43 -18.81 29.16
C ALA A 241 -3.45 -18.10 28.20
N THR A 242 -3.67 -18.15 26.88
CA THR A 242 -2.79 -17.50 25.88
C THR A 242 -3.42 -16.31 25.17
N ARG A 243 -4.74 -16.10 25.27
CA ARG A 243 -5.47 -15.02 24.57
C ARG A 243 -4.87 -13.63 24.84
N SER A 244 -4.49 -13.31 26.07
CA SER A 244 -3.98 -11.98 26.45
C SER A 244 -2.61 -11.62 25.87
N GLU A 245 -1.83 -12.62 25.43
CA GLU A 245 -0.52 -12.40 24.81
C GLU A 245 -0.61 -12.23 23.28
N MET A 246 -1.81 -12.40 22.72
CA MET A 246 -2.09 -12.27 21.29
C MET A 246 -2.70 -10.92 20.91
N ASP A 247 -2.81 -9.96 21.86
CA ASP A 247 -3.23 -8.59 21.57
C ASP A 247 -2.04 -7.68 21.23
N CYS A 248 -2.18 -6.91 20.15
CA CYS A 248 -1.20 -5.90 19.78
C CYS A 248 -1.25 -4.70 20.73
N GLN A 249 -0.14 -4.44 21.42
CA GLN A 249 0.07 -3.39 22.43
C GLN A 249 0.07 -1.94 21.89
N VAL A 250 -0.60 -1.71 20.75
CA VAL A 250 -0.77 -0.41 20.08
C VAL A 250 -2.25 -0.15 19.76
N CYS A 251 -3.01 -1.19 19.41
CA CYS A 251 -4.45 -1.12 19.15
C CYS A 251 -5.30 -1.94 20.14
N TYR A 252 -4.68 -2.60 21.12
CA TYR A 252 -5.30 -3.34 22.23
C TYR A 252 -6.35 -4.38 21.78
N ALA A 253 -6.04 -5.09 20.70
CA ALA A 253 -6.87 -6.12 20.10
C ALA A 253 -5.99 -7.14 19.34
N LEU A 254 -6.57 -8.30 19.03
CA LEU A 254 -5.91 -9.47 18.44
C LEU A 254 -4.94 -9.08 17.30
N PHE A 255 -3.78 -9.74 17.20
CA PHE A 255 -2.87 -9.46 16.08
C PHE A 255 -3.55 -9.78 14.74
N TYR A 256 -3.56 -8.78 13.86
CA TYR A 256 -3.84 -8.95 12.45
C TYR A 256 -2.55 -8.61 11.70
N ASP A 257 -2.08 -9.54 10.86
CA ASP A 257 -0.79 -9.43 10.17
C ASP A 257 0.40 -9.16 11.16
N PRO A 258 0.72 -10.15 12.02
CA PRO A 258 1.69 -10.01 13.11
C PRO A 258 3.13 -9.90 12.59
N LEU A 259 3.81 -8.80 12.84
CA LEU A 259 5.21 -8.58 12.49
C LEU A 259 6.08 -8.50 13.75
N THR A 260 6.94 -9.50 13.96
CA THR A 260 7.93 -9.49 15.04
C THR A 260 9.17 -8.71 14.63
N THR A 261 9.45 -7.64 15.37
CA THR A 261 10.62 -6.78 15.13
C THR A 261 11.92 -7.40 15.66
N ALA A 262 13.07 -6.94 15.16
CA ALA A 262 14.41 -7.35 15.61
C ALA A 262 14.68 -7.17 17.13
N CYS A 263 13.80 -6.46 17.86
CA CYS A 263 13.88 -6.37 19.33
C CYS A 263 13.08 -7.45 20.08
N GLY A 264 12.37 -8.34 19.37
CA GLY A 264 11.56 -9.43 19.94
C GLY A 264 10.09 -9.10 20.16
N HIS A 265 9.65 -7.87 19.86
CA HIS A 265 8.26 -7.44 20.07
C HIS A 265 7.45 -7.52 18.77
N THR A 266 6.23 -8.03 18.88
CA THR A 266 5.29 -8.23 17.77
C THR A 266 4.22 -7.13 17.75
N PHE A 267 3.82 -6.70 16.55
CA PHE A 267 2.81 -5.68 16.30
C PHE A 267 1.99 -6.04 15.05
N CYS A 268 0.75 -5.58 14.91
CA CYS A 268 0.08 -5.57 13.61
C CYS A 268 0.89 -4.70 12.62
N ARG A 269 1.07 -5.13 11.35
CA ARG A 269 1.83 -4.37 10.35
C ARG A 269 1.37 -2.91 10.22
N SER A 270 0.05 -2.69 10.18
CA SER A 270 -0.58 -1.36 10.13
C SER A 270 -0.25 -0.48 11.34
N CYS A 271 -0.23 -1.05 12.55
CA CYS A 271 0.16 -0.36 13.77
C CYS A 271 1.65 0.02 13.77
N LEU A 272 2.51 -0.90 13.32
CA LEU A 272 3.96 -0.64 13.23
C LEU A 272 4.26 0.42 12.16
N HIS A 273 3.57 0.40 11.02
CA HIS A 273 3.64 1.44 10.00
C HIS A 273 3.38 2.83 10.57
N ARG A 274 2.23 3.00 11.24
CA ARG A 274 1.82 4.30 11.81
C ARG A 274 2.86 4.87 12.77
N ILE A 275 3.61 4.00 13.46
CA ILE A 275 4.75 4.38 14.31
C ILE A 275 5.97 4.77 13.46
N LEU A 276 6.37 3.94 12.49
CA LEU A 276 7.53 4.19 11.60
C LEU A 276 7.34 5.41 10.67
N ASP A 277 6.11 5.92 10.56
CA ASP A 277 5.84 7.18 9.88
C ASP A 277 6.32 8.41 10.70
N HIS A 278 6.56 8.30 12.01
CA HIS A 278 7.06 9.39 12.87
C HIS A 278 8.15 9.02 13.91
N SER A 279 8.49 7.73 14.10
CA SER A 279 9.47 7.26 15.09
C SER A 279 10.19 6.00 14.62
N CYS A 280 11.52 5.96 14.79
CA CYS A 280 12.34 4.77 14.50
C CYS A 280 12.57 3.87 15.74
N TYR A 281 11.78 4.01 16.81
CA TYR A 281 11.95 3.27 18.07
C TYR A 281 10.76 2.35 18.39
N CYS A 282 11.04 1.20 19.00
CA CYS A 282 10.02 0.28 19.50
C CYS A 282 9.16 0.95 20.59
N PRO A 283 7.82 0.96 20.51
CA PRO A 283 6.97 1.61 21.50
C PRO A 283 7.09 0.98 22.89
N ILE A 284 7.32 -0.34 22.97
CA ILE A 284 7.40 -1.10 24.22
C ILE A 284 8.78 -0.93 24.88
N CYS A 285 9.85 -1.33 24.20
CA CYS A 285 11.19 -1.39 24.80
C CYS A 285 12.17 -0.27 24.40
N ARG A 286 11.72 0.71 23.60
CA ARG A 286 12.47 1.91 23.16
C ARG A 286 13.81 1.64 22.44
N ARG A 287 14.13 0.38 22.08
CA ARG A 287 15.26 0.06 21.20
C ARG A 287 14.99 0.54 19.77
N PRO A 288 16.02 1.04 19.04
CA PRO A 288 15.87 1.48 17.67
C PRO A 288 15.55 0.29 16.74
N LEU A 289 14.61 0.50 15.83
CA LEU A 289 14.13 -0.49 14.87
C LEU A 289 14.92 -0.37 13.56
N ALA A 290 15.87 -1.27 13.35
CA ALA A 290 16.61 -1.39 12.08
C ALA A 290 15.80 -2.12 11.00
N ILE A 291 14.54 -1.72 10.80
CA ILE A 291 13.59 -2.31 9.86
C ILE A 291 13.28 -1.35 8.72
N ASN A 292 12.97 -1.88 7.54
CA ASN A 292 12.55 -1.07 6.40
C ASN A 292 11.16 -0.42 6.68
N PRO A 293 11.00 0.93 6.65
CA PRO A 293 9.74 1.62 6.96
C PRO A 293 8.53 1.26 6.08
N LEU A 294 8.78 0.50 5.01
CA LEU A 294 7.79 0.04 4.04
C LEU A 294 7.16 -1.29 4.41
N LEU A 295 7.74 -2.05 5.35
CA LEU A 295 7.24 -3.34 5.85
C LEU A 295 6.56 -4.19 4.76
N ASN A 296 7.10 -4.26 3.54
CA ASN A 296 6.43 -5.00 2.47
C ASN A 296 6.52 -6.51 2.78
N HIS A 297 5.48 -7.27 2.42
CA HIS A 297 5.34 -8.67 2.79
C HIS A 297 6.56 -9.54 2.37
N ASN A 298 7.23 -9.20 1.28
CA ASN A 298 8.39 -9.96 0.77
C ASN A 298 9.68 -9.70 1.56
N ALA A 299 9.87 -8.47 2.04
CA ALA A 299 11.05 -8.03 2.80
C ALA A 299 10.88 -8.14 4.33
N SER A 300 9.63 -8.15 4.81
CA SER A 300 9.26 -8.27 6.21
C SER A 300 7.98 -9.11 6.37
N PRO A 301 8.01 -10.43 6.10
CA PRO A 301 6.84 -11.30 6.21
C PRO A 301 6.26 -11.34 7.65
N PRO A 302 4.98 -11.74 7.82
CA PRO A 302 4.41 -11.96 9.15
C PRO A 302 5.09 -13.12 9.89
N ASN A 303 4.90 -13.19 11.20
CA ASN A 303 5.33 -14.28 12.05
C ASN A 303 4.41 -15.50 11.84
N GLU A 304 4.86 -16.48 11.07
CA GLU A 304 4.10 -17.68 10.71
C GLU A 304 3.60 -18.46 11.93
N THR A 305 4.40 -18.51 13.00
CA THR A 305 4.05 -19.24 14.23
C THR A 305 2.89 -18.55 14.96
N ILE A 306 2.96 -17.22 15.13
CA ILE A 306 1.89 -16.44 15.75
C ILE A 306 0.62 -16.47 14.89
N THR A 307 0.75 -16.30 13.57
CA THR A 307 -0.38 -16.42 12.62
C THR A 307 -1.08 -17.76 12.76
N ARG A 308 -0.35 -18.89 12.71
CA ARG A 308 -0.94 -20.24 12.84
C ARG A 308 -1.64 -20.48 14.18
N ILE A 309 -1.10 -19.95 15.29
CA ILE A 309 -1.76 -20.06 16.60
C ILE A 309 -3.09 -19.30 16.59
N ILE A 310 -3.11 -18.09 16.02
CA ILE A 310 -4.31 -17.26 15.91
C ILE A 310 -5.35 -17.90 14.98
N GLU A 311 -4.95 -18.42 13.83
CA GLU A 311 -5.82 -19.13 12.88
C GLU A 311 -6.37 -20.46 13.45
N THR A 312 -5.69 -21.07 14.43
CA THR A 312 -6.18 -22.31 15.07
C THR A 312 -7.18 -22.02 16.20
N PHE A 313 -6.91 -21.01 17.04
CA PHE A 313 -7.75 -20.72 18.21
C PHE A 313 -8.84 -19.68 17.97
N TRP A 314 -8.56 -18.62 17.19
CA TRP A 314 -9.43 -17.43 17.07
C TRP A 314 -9.73 -17.07 15.62
N LEU A 315 -9.94 -18.08 14.77
CA LEU A 315 -10.24 -17.92 13.34
C LEU A 315 -11.42 -16.97 13.08
N GLU A 316 -12.52 -17.12 13.84
CA GLU A 316 -13.70 -16.27 13.74
C GLU A 316 -13.40 -14.81 14.15
N GLU A 317 -12.56 -14.61 15.18
CA GLU A 317 -12.18 -13.28 15.68
C GLU A 317 -11.23 -12.57 14.68
N VAL A 318 -10.24 -13.26 14.12
CA VAL A 318 -9.31 -12.68 13.14
C VAL A 318 -9.96 -12.43 11.79
N HIS A 319 -10.93 -13.25 11.37
CA HIS A 319 -11.77 -12.97 10.20
C HIS A 319 -12.69 -11.76 10.43
N ALA A 320 -13.48 -11.75 11.50
CA ALA A 320 -14.34 -10.59 11.82
C ALA A 320 -13.54 -9.29 11.96
N ARG A 321 -12.30 -9.38 12.45
CA ARG A 321 -11.35 -8.27 12.53
C ARG A 321 -10.82 -7.81 11.16
N LYS A 322 -10.55 -8.74 10.24
CA LYS A 322 -10.24 -8.42 8.85
C LYS A 322 -11.42 -7.69 8.19
N ASP A 323 -12.60 -8.29 8.27
CA ASP A 323 -13.82 -7.76 7.66
C ASP A 323 -14.18 -6.37 8.21
N ALA A 324 -13.95 -6.14 9.52
CA ALA A 324 -14.10 -4.84 10.15
C ALA A 324 -13.09 -3.79 9.62
N LEU A 325 -11.83 -4.16 9.38
CA LEU A 325 -10.81 -3.26 8.83
C LEU A 325 -11.04 -2.95 7.35
N GLU A 326 -11.51 -3.93 6.56
CA GLU A 326 -11.88 -3.73 5.15
C GLU A 326 -13.15 -2.89 5.05
N SER A 327 -14.15 -3.12 5.92
CA SER A 327 -15.35 -2.29 6.05
C SER A 327 -15.03 -0.87 6.52
N GLU A 328 -14.15 -0.67 7.52
CA GLU A 328 -13.71 0.67 7.95
C GLU A 328 -13.05 1.41 6.79
N ARG A 329 -12.13 0.77 6.05
CA ARG A 329 -11.47 1.37 4.88
C ARG A 329 -12.49 1.74 3.78
N ALA A 330 -13.46 0.87 3.48
CA ALA A 330 -14.51 1.16 2.51
C ALA A 330 -15.42 2.33 2.94
N ASN A 331 -15.83 2.35 4.21
CA ASN A 331 -16.66 3.41 4.79
C ASN A 331 -15.93 4.76 4.89
N GLN A 332 -14.60 4.76 5.06
CA GLN A 332 -13.77 5.97 4.97
C GLN A 332 -13.60 6.46 3.53
N MET A 333 -13.55 5.54 2.54
CA MET A 333 -13.36 5.90 1.13
C MET A 333 -14.65 6.41 0.47
N GLN A 334 -15.82 5.81 0.72
CA GLN A 334 -17.12 6.48 0.57
C GLN A 334 -17.38 7.13 -0.83
N ASP A 335 -17.08 6.38 -1.90
CA ASP A 335 -17.02 6.79 -3.33
C ASP A 335 -15.86 7.72 -3.74
N TYR A 336 -15.02 8.17 -2.80
CA TYR A 336 -13.80 8.96 -3.04
C TYR A 336 -12.59 8.04 -3.26
N ASP A 337 -12.65 7.17 -4.27
CA ASP A 337 -11.68 6.08 -4.42
C ASP A 337 -10.26 6.52 -4.79
N LEU A 338 -10.09 7.71 -5.39
CA LEU A 338 -8.79 8.18 -5.86
C LEU A 338 -8.04 9.00 -4.78
N PRO A 339 -6.91 8.54 -4.24
CA PRO A 339 -6.02 9.39 -3.44
C PRO A 339 -5.46 10.54 -4.28
N LEU A 340 -5.50 11.76 -3.74
CA LEU A 340 -5.07 12.99 -4.42
C LEU A 340 -3.80 13.58 -3.78
N PHE A 341 -2.76 13.74 -4.60
CA PHE A 341 -1.57 14.49 -4.25
C PHE A 341 -1.70 15.92 -4.76
N VAL A 342 -1.89 16.86 -3.82
CA VAL A 342 -1.88 18.30 -4.09
C VAL A 342 -0.43 18.77 -4.09
N CYS A 343 0.16 18.99 -5.28
CA CYS A 343 1.59 19.31 -5.37
C CYS A 343 1.99 20.12 -6.61
N THR A 344 1.72 19.63 -7.82
CA THR A 344 2.24 20.24 -9.07
C THR A 344 1.37 19.84 -10.27
N LEU A 345 1.65 20.42 -11.44
CA LEU A 345 0.99 20.03 -12.69
C LEU A 345 1.66 18.78 -13.28
N SER A 346 0.87 17.94 -13.94
CA SER A 346 1.35 16.77 -14.69
C SER A 346 0.38 16.44 -15.83
N PHE A 347 0.85 15.73 -16.84
CA PHE A 347 0.12 15.52 -18.10
C PHE A 347 0.03 14.04 -18.50
N PRO A 348 -1.00 13.64 -19.28
CA PRO A 348 -1.07 12.32 -19.89
C PRO A 348 0.21 11.97 -20.66
N LEU A 349 0.61 10.70 -20.60
CA LEU A 349 1.82 10.12 -21.20
C LEU A 349 3.16 10.67 -20.71
N MET A 350 3.18 11.80 -20.00
CA MET A 350 4.41 12.44 -19.54
C MET A 350 4.92 11.86 -18.22
N PRO A 351 6.24 11.68 -18.05
CA PRO A 351 6.82 11.27 -16.78
C PRO A 351 6.84 12.41 -15.76
N THR A 352 6.61 12.07 -14.48
CA THR A 352 6.69 12.98 -13.34
C THR A 352 7.48 12.33 -12.20
N PHE A 353 8.45 13.07 -11.65
CA PHE A 353 9.39 12.60 -10.61
C PHE A 353 9.11 13.33 -9.30
N LEU A 354 8.88 12.60 -8.21
CA LEU A 354 8.33 13.14 -6.97
C LEU A 354 9.16 12.73 -5.75
N HIS A 355 9.62 13.69 -4.95
CA HIS A 355 10.29 13.43 -3.68
C HIS A 355 9.27 13.47 -2.53
N ILE A 356 8.84 12.30 -2.07
CA ILE A 356 7.81 12.12 -1.04
C ILE A 356 8.46 12.00 0.33
N PHE A 357 8.20 12.97 1.22
CA PHE A 357 8.76 13.02 2.57
C PHE A 357 7.72 13.20 3.68
N GLU A 358 6.57 13.83 3.40
CA GLU A 358 5.51 14.00 4.40
C GLU A 358 4.90 12.64 4.82
N PRO A 359 4.66 12.38 6.13
CA PRO A 359 4.07 11.14 6.62
C PRO A 359 2.75 10.75 5.93
N ARG A 360 1.84 11.70 5.71
CA ARG A 360 0.56 11.47 5.03
C ARG A 360 0.73 10.95 3.59
N TYR A 361 1.65 11.53 2.82
CA TYR A 361 1.91 11.11 1.44
C TYR A 361 2.77 9.83 1.38
N ARG A 362 3.62 9.56 2.38
CA ARG A 362 4.27 8.25 2.55
C ARG A 362 3.26 7.12 2.75
N LEU A 363 2.19 7.35 3.53
CA LEU A 363 1.06 6.42 3.69
C LEU A 363 0.23 6.30 2.39
N MET A 364 -0.09 7.42 1.75
CA MET A 364 -0.85 7.45 0.49
C MET A 364 -0.16 6.63 -0.62
N ILE A 365 1.14 6.84 -0.85
CA ILE A 365 1.91 6.10 -1.86
C ILE A 365 2.04 4.61 -1.51
N ARG A 366 2.14 4.27 -0.22
CA ARG A 366 2.10 2.88 0.26
C ARG A 366 0.77 2.21 -0.10
N ARG A 367 -0.37 2.86 0.17
CA ARG A 367 -1.71 2.38 -0.19
C ARG A 367 -1.93 2.27 -1.70
N ALA A 368 -1.37 3.18 -2.50
CA ALA A 368 -1.40 3.07 -3.96
C ALA A 368 -0.63 1.84 -4.45
N LEU A 369 0.54 1.53 -3.86
CA LEU A 369 1.36 0.36 -4.20
C LEU A 369 0.77 -0.98 -3.74
N GLU A 370 -0.13 -0.98 -2.74
CA GLU A 370 -0.98 -2.12 -2.37
C GLU A 370 -2.11 -2.37 -3.39
N GLY A 371 -2.54 -1.34 -4.11
CA GLY A 371 -3.58 -1.38 -5.14
C GLY A 371 -3.03 -1.40 -6.57
N ASP A 372 -3.68 -0.66 -7.47
CA ASP A 372 -3.38 -0.62 -8.91
C ASP A 372 -2.17 0.28 -9.29
N ARG A 373 -1.47 0.82 -8.28
CA ARG A 373 -0.35 1.76 -8.37
C ARG A 373 -0.70 3.15 -8.89
N THR A 374 -1.97 3.56 -8.85
CA THR A 374 -2.37 4.90 -9.27
C THR A 374 -2.68 5.87 -8.12
N PHE A 375 -2.59 7.15 -8.41
CA PHE A 375 -3.11 8.26 -7.60
C PHE A 375 -3.34 9.48 -8.49
N GLY A 376 -4.20 10.41 -8.09
CA GLY A 376 -4.42 11.65 -8.82
C GLY A 376 -3.43 12.73 -8.43
N MET A 377 -2.87 13.44 -9.41
CA MET A 377 -2.07 14.65 -9.18
C MET A 377 -2.88 15.90 -9.53
N VAL A 378 -2.91 16.87 -8.63
CA VAL A 378 -3.59 18.17 -8.83
C VAL A 378 -2.69 19.34 -8.46
N LEU A 379 -2.87 20.45 -9.20
CA LEU A 379 -2.17 21.70 -8.99
C LEU A 379 -2.72 22.40 -7.72
N PRO A 380 -1.87 22.82 -6.76
CA PRO A 380 -2.32 23.58 -5.60
C PRO A 380 -2.90 24.95 -5.99
N ARG A 381 -3.94 25.36 -5.29
CA ARG A 381 -4.60 26.68 -5.37
C ARG A 381 -4.46 27.37 -4.01
N ARG A 382 -4.36 28.70 -3.99
CA ARG A 382 -4.56 29.45 -2.75
C ARG A 382 -6.07 29.66 -2.54
N PRO A 383 -6.68 29.14 -1.46
CA PRO A 383 -8.07 29.44 -1.14
C PRO A 383 -8.20 30.94 -0.84
N GLN A 384 -9.33 31.54 -1.23
CA GLN A 384 -9.64 32.96 -0.98
C GLN A 384 -10.59 33.09 0.21
N HIS A 385 -11.47 32.11 0.40
CA HIS A 385 -12.39 31.96 1.52
C HIS A 385 -12.13 30.62 2.24
N ALA A 386 -12.67 30.46 3.45
CA ALA A 386 -12.48 29.25 4.26
C ALA A 386 -13.15 27.98 3.68
N GLU A 387 -14.03 28.14 2.70
CA GLU A 387 -14.76 27.06 2.00
C GLU A 387 -14.16 26.75 0.60
N ASP A 388 -13.15 27.50 0.14
CA ASP A 388 -12.44 27.22 -1.12
C ASP A 388 -11.51 25.99 -0.98
N THR A 389 -11.38 25.20 -2.04
CA THR A 389 -10.36 24.15 -2.12
C THR A 389 -8.94 24.72 -2.23
N ASP A 390 -7.97 24.03 -1.62
CA ASP A 390 -6.53 24.28 -1.75
C ASP A 390 -5.91 23.67 -3.02
N PHE A 391 -6.74 23.22 -3.96
CA PHE A 391 -6.36 22.62 -5.24
C PHE A 391 -7.30 23.02 -6.37
N HIS A 392 -6.82 22.84 -7.61
CA HIS A 392 -7.60 23.00 -8.84
C HIS A 392 -8.33 21.69 -9.22
N GLU A 393 -9.58 21.80 -9.70
CA GLU A 393 -10.49 20.66 -9.93
C GLU A 393 -10.01 19.65 -11.00
N LEU A 394 -9.22 20.09 -11.98
CA LEU A 394 -8.67 19.20 -13.02
C LEU A 394 -7.32 18.64 -12.59
N GLY A 395 -7.13 17.35 -12.82
CA GLY A 395 -5.89 16.65 -12.53
C GLY A 395 -5.57 15.58 -13.56
N THR A 396 -4.41 14.95 -13.36
CA THR A 396 -3.96 13.82 -14.18
C THR A 396 -3.79 12.59 -13.28
N LEU A 397 -4.35 11.46 -13.70
CA LEU A 397 -4.16 10.17 -13.06
C LEU A 397 -2.74 9.70 -13.34
N LEU A 398 -1.92 9.56 -12.30
CA LEU A 398 -0.53 9.09 -12.41
C LEU A 398 -0.45 7.61 -12.00
N ARG A 399 0.38 6.83 -12.69
CA ARG A 399 0.78 5.48 -12.29
C ARG A 399 2.23 5.45 -11.84
N ILE A 400 2.50 4.81 -10.72
CA ILE A 400 3.86 4.57 -10.21
C ILE A 400 4.54 3.49 -11.05
N VAL A 401 5.57 3.89 -11.80
CA VAL A 401 6.42 3.02 -12.62
C VAL A 401 7.52 2.41 -11.76
N ASN A 402 8.22 3.25 -10.99
CA ASN A 402 9.35 2.88 -10.15
C ASN A 402 9.37 3.72 -8.87
N ILE A 403 10.03 3.22 -7.83
CA ILE A 403 10.16 3.93 -6.55
C ILE A 403 11.46 3.54 -5.83
N GLN A 404 12.25 4.55 -5.46
CA GLN A 404 13.50 4.40 -4.73
C GLN A 404 13.35 5.00 -3.34
N TYR A 405 13.76 4.25 -2.31
CA TYR A 405 13.51 4.61 -0.91
C TYR A 405 14.78 4.93 -0.15
N TYR A 406 14.69 5.91 0.74
CA TYR A 406 15.77 6.35 1.62
C TYR A 406 15.64 5.75 3.03
N PRO A 407 16.73 5.60 3.80
CA PRO A 407 16.71 4.97 5.13
C PRO A 407 15.84 5.67 6.19
N ASP A 408 15.48 6.94 5.96
CA ASP A 408 14.60 7.74 6.79
C ASP A 408 13.11 7.63 6.41
N GLY A 409 12.77 6.76 5.43
CA GLY A 409 11.42 6.52 4.97
C GLY A 409 10.91 7.50 3.92
N ARG A 410 11.74 8.45 3.46
CA ARG A 410 11.46 9.25 2.25
C ARG A 410 11.57 8.39 0.99
N SER A 411 11.02 8.86 -0.13
CA SER A 411 11.17 8.21 -1.43
C SER A 411 11.28 9.18 -2.60
N LEU A 412 11.97 8.75 -3.66
CA LEU A 412 11.85 9.29 -5.00
C LEU A 412 10.92 8.36 -5.78
N VAL A 413 9.82 8.88 -6.30
CA VAL A 413 8.79 8.14 -7.03
C VAL A 413 8.82 8.57 -8.49
N GLU A 414 8.90 7.60 -9.39
CA GLU A 414 8.87 7.82 -10.84
C GLU A 414 7.51 7.37 -11.35
N THR A 415 6.80 8.29 -12.00
CA THR A 415 5.40 8.09 -12.41
C THR A 415 5.20 8.49 -13.86
N VAL A 416 4.12 7.99 -14.48
CA VAL A 416 3.67 8.41 -15.82
C VAL A 416 2.18 8.77 -15.77
N GLY A 417 1.79 9.84 -16.45
CA GLY A 417 0.38 10.20 -16.60
C GLY A 417 -0.38 9.24 -17.50
N LEU A 418 -1.61 8.89 -17.11
CA LEU A 418 -2.50 7.99 -17.86
C LEU A 418 -3.63 8.75 -18.56
N SER A 419 -4.34 9.61 -17.83
CA SER A 419 -5.56 10.27 -18.30
C SER A 419 -5.92 11.48 -17.44
N ARG A 420 -6.72 12.38 -18.00
CA ARG A 420 -7.21 13.57 -17.31
C ARG A 420 -8.47 13.22 -16.51
N PHE A 421 -8.72 13.97 -15.44
CA PHE A 421 -9.96 13.87 -14.67
C PHE A 421 -10.40 15.23 -14.13
N ARG A 422 -11.69 15.32 -13.79
CA ARG A 422 -12.29 16.41 -13.02
C ARG A 422 -12.80 15.86 -11.69
N ILE A 423 -12.47 16.52 -10.59
CA ILE A 423 -12.98 16.20 -9.26
C ILE A 423 -14.46 16.64 -9.19
N ARG A 424 -15.34 15.73 -8.79
CA ARG A 424 -16.77 15.99 -8.56
C ARG A 424 -17.14 16.07 -7.08
N GLY A 425 -16.27 15.57 -6.21
CA GLY A 425 -16.32 15.76 -4.77
C GLY A 425 -15.00 15.30 -4.15
N HIS A 426 -14.70 15.74 -2.94
CA HIS A 426 -13.47 15.41 -2.23
C HIS A 426 -13.71 15.22 -0.72
N ASN A 427 -12.81 14.51 -0.06
CA ASN A 427 -12.82 14.31 1.39
C ASN A 427 -11.38 14.14 1.92
N TYR A 428 -11.18 14.07 3.24
CA TYR A 428 -9.89 13.80 3.87
C TYR A 428 -9.84 12.40 4.50
N VAL A 429 -8.79 11.64 4.20
CA VAL A 429 -8.51 10.32 4.81
C VAL A 429 -7.05 10.31 5.28
N ASP A 430 -6.82 9.99 6.55
CA ASP A 430 -5.49 9.99 7.20
C ASP A 430 -4.60 11.23 6.92
N GLY A 431 -5.24 12.40 6.74
CA GLY A 431 -4.58 13.69 6.52
C GLY A 431 -4.16 13.99 5.07
N TYR A 432 -4.40 13.07 4.12
CA TYR A 432 -4.32 13.36 2.68
C TYR A 432 -5.72 13.47 2.07
N MET A 433 -5.80 14.09 0.89
CA MET A 433 -7.06 14.33 0.18
C MET A 433 -7.45 13.09 -0.64
N VAL A 434 -8.73 12.78 -0.73
CA VAL A 434 -9.30 11.77 -1.62
C VAL A 434 -10.38 12.40 -2.51
N GLY A 435 -10.57 11.88 -3.72
CA GLY A 435 -11.45 12.46 -4.73
C GLY A 435 -12.36 11.46 -5.42
N LYS A 436 -13.62 11.85 -5.59
CA LYS A 436 -14.57 11.21 -6.50
C LYS A 436 -14.43 11.90 -7.85
N ILE A 437 -13.95 11.16 -8.85
CA ILE A 437 -13.54 11.74 -10.13
C ILE A 437 -14.45 11.35 -11.29
N GLU A 438 -14.54 12.27 -12.26
CA GLU A 438 -15.06 12.04 -13.60
C GLU A 438 -13.87 12.04 -14.56
N ARG A 439 -13.75 11.02 -15.41
CA ARG A 439 -12.71 10.96 -16.44
C ARG A 439 -12.98 12.03 -17.50
N VAL A 440 -11.93 12.73 -17.94
CA VAL A 440 -12.02 13.70 -19.05
C VAL A 440 -11.25 13.15 -20.23
N ASP A 441 -12.00 12.68 -21.22
CA ASP A 441 -11.47 12.21 -22.49
C ASP A 441 -11.46 13.31 -23.55
N ASP A 442 -10.90 12.98 -24.72
CA ASP A 442 -10.93 13.82 -25.91
C ASP A 442 -12.24 13.56 -26.69
N VAL A 443 -12.63 14.47 -27.58
CA VAL A 443 -13.82 14.27 -28.45
C VAL A 443 -13.62 13.11 -29.43
N SER A 444 -14.70 12.67 -30.08
CA SER A 444 -14.59 11.67 -31.15
C SER A 444 -13.82 12.22 -32.36
N LEU A 445 -13.16 11.36 -33.13
CA LEU A 445 -12.47 11.78 -34.36
C LEU A 445 -13.43 12.43 -35.37
N GLU A 446 -14.68 11.94 -35.45
CA GLU A 446 -15.73 12.52 -36.29
C GLU A 446 -16.08 13.96 -35.87
N GLU A 447 -16.04 14.25 -34.56
CA GLU A 447 -16.28 15.59 -34.01
C GLU A 447 -15.07 16.51 -34.17
N GLU A 448 -13.84 15.99 -34.00
CA GLU A 448 -12.59 16.71 -34.24
C GLU A 448 -12.45 17.11 -35.73
N GLU A 449 -12.76 16.19 -36.66
CA GLU A 449 -12.80 16.45 -38.10
C GLU A 449 -13.88 17.49 -38.47
N ALA A 450 -15.05 17.43 -37.83
CA ALA A 450 -16.12 18.40 -38.04
C ALA A 450 -15.76 19.81 -37.52
N ILE A 451 -15.08 19.91 -36.38
CA ILE A 451 -14.54 21.17 -35.84
C ILE A 451 -13.48 21.74 -36.80
N GLU A 452 -12.52 20.93 -37.25
CA GLU A 452 -11.51 21.40 -38.20
C GLU A 452 -12.11 21.84 -39.53
N ALA A 453 -13.07 21.10 -40.10
CA ALA A 453 -13.73 21.47 -41.34
C ALA A 453 -14.52 22.78 -41.23
N ALA A 454 -15.13 23.05 -40.06
CA ALA A 454 -15.87 24.28 -39.81
C ALA A 454 -14.94 25.50 -39.64
N GLU A 455 -13.78 25.34 -38.99
CA GLU A 455 -12.85 26.44 -38.73
C GLU A 455 -11.86 26.72 -39.88
N ALA A 456 -11.31 25.69 -40.50
CA ALA A 456 -10.28 25.83 -41.53
C ALA A 456 -10.84 26.16 -42.92
N THR A 457 -12.16 26.25 -43.08
CA THR A 457 -12.81 26.69 -44.32
C THR A 457 -12.71 28.22 -44.46
N PRO A 458 -12.06 28.76 -45.51
CA PRO A 458 -11.99 30.20 -45.72
C PRO A 458 -13.39 30.80 -45.94
N LEU A 459 -13.67 31.95 -45.30
CA LEU A 459 -14.96 32.66 -45.26
C LEU A 459 -15.47 33.21 -46.63
N GLY A 460 -14.97 32.71 -47.76
CA GLY A 460 -15.28 33.17 -49.11
C GLY A 460 -15.97 32.16 -50.05
N LEU A 461 -16.23 30.92 -49.62
CA LEU A 461 -16.72 29.84 -50.50
C LEU A 461 -18.04 29.19 -50.09
N GLN A 462 -18.95 29.94 -49.45
CA GLN A 462 -20.37 29.55 -49.41
C GLN A 462 -21.06 29.91 -50.74
N SER A 463 -21.05 28.97 -51.69
CA SER A 463 -22.00 28.93 -52.81
C SER A 463 -22.95 27.76 -52.62
N PRO A 464 -24.28 27.96 -52.63
CA PRO A 464 -25.22 26.86 -52.43
C PRO A 464 -25.17 25.89 -53.61
N VAL A 465 -25.10 24.59 -53.31
CA VAL A 465 -25.19 23.53 -54.33
C VAL A 465 -26.61 23.53 -54.92
N GLN A 466 -26.74 23.95 -56.18
CA GLN A 466 -27.97 23.72 -56.94
C GLN A 466 -28.02 22.27 -57.43
N GLU A 467 -29.19 21.64 -57.27
CA GLU A 467 -29.46 20.30 -57.81
C GLU A 467 -29.43 20.31 -59.36
N PRO A 468 -28.90 19.26 -60.01
CA PRO A 468 -28.83 19.19 -61.46
C PRO A 468 -30.20 18.86 -62.10
N PRO A 469 -30.69 19.63 -63.09
CA PRO A 469 -31.85 19.25 -63.88
C PRO A 469 -31.57 18.06 -64.80
N LEU A 470 -32.61 17.33 -65.18
CA LEU A 470 -32.53 16.13 -66.03
C LEU A 470 -32.38 16.45 -67.53
N VAL A 471 -31.77 15.49 -68.23
CA VAL A 471 -31.50 15.38 -69.68
C VAL A 471 -32.64 15.82 -70.63
N MET A 472 -32.27 16.34 -71.81
CA MET A 472 -32.61 15.76 -73.13
C MET A 472 -31.75 16.36 -74.28
N ASP A 473 -31.75 15.70 -75.45
CA ASP A 473 -30.91 15.94 -76.64
C ASP A 473 -31.22 17.23 -77.44
N ASP A 474 -30.25 17.77 -78.21
CA ASP A 474 -30.10 17.50 -79.67
C ASP A 474 -28.80 18.14 -80.26
N ALA A 475 -28.47 17.89 -81.53
CA ALA A 475 -27.11 18.03 -82.08
C ALA A 475 -26.86 19.10 -83.17
N LYS A 476 -25.71 19.81 -83.07
CA LYS A 476 -24.86 20.27 -84.21
C LYS A 476 -23.55 20.96 -83.76
N GLY A 477 -22.49 20.87 -84.58
CA GLY A 477 -21.30 21.73 -84.56
C GLY A 477 -21.16 22.53 -85.87
N PRO A 478 -19.97 23.04 -86.27
CA PRO A 478 -18.64 22.93 -85.66
C PRO A 478 -17.88 24.29 -85.52
N GLN A 479 -16.55 24.24 -85.27
CA GLN A 479 -15.55 25.34 -85.38
C GLN A 479 -15.60 26.46 -84.30
N ASP A 480 -14.51 27.16 -83.93
CA ASP A 480 -13.11 27.10 -84.42
C ASP A 480 -12.05 27.44 -83.31
N SER A 481 -10.76 27.33 -83.68
CA SER A 481 -9.51 27.84 -83.04
C SER A 481 -9.59 28.68 -81.73
N SER A 482 -8.75 28.50 -80.71
CA SER A 482 -7.28 28.71 -80.76
C SER A 482 -6.57 28.46 -79.41
N SER A 483 -5.26 28.18 -79.43
CA SER A 483 -4.33 28.23 -78.26
C SER A 483 -3.28 29.33 -78.45
N PRO A 484 -2.73 29.91 -77.37
CA PRO A 484 -1.41 29.46 -76.87
C PRO A 484 -1.41 29.26 -75.33
N THR A 485 -0.57 28.43 -74.68
CA THR A 485 0.83 28.02 -74.93
C THR A 485 1.88 29.05 -74.49
N SER A 486 2.15 29.12 -73.18
CA SER A 486 3.42 29.62 -72.63
C SER A 486 3.78 28.84 -71.37
N SER A 487 4.85 28.04 -71.43
CA SER A 487 5.39 27.22 -70.33
C SER A 487 6.60 27.93 -69.65
N PRO A 488 7.17 27.40 -68.55
CA PRO A 488 7.57 28.26 -67.42
C PRO A 488 9.07 28.53 -67.26
N THR A 489 9.39 29.45 -66.34
CA THR A 489 10.72 29.61 -65.72
C THR A 489 10.58 29.72 -64.19
N PRO A 490 11.35 28.96 -63.39
CA PRO A 490 11.21 28.95 -61.94
C PRO A 490 12.04 30.04 -61.25
N SER A 491 11.45 30.77 -60.32
CA SER A 491 12.15 31.65 -59.37
C SER A 491 12.08 31.06 -57.96
N THR A 492 13.18 30.46 -57.50
CA THR A 492 13.26 29.82 -56.19
C THR A 492 13.34 30.87 -55.07
N SER A 493 12.28 31.01 -54.28
CA SER A 493 12.27 31.86 -53.08
C SER A 493 11.53 31.19 -51.94
N SER A 494 12.26 30.72 -50.93
CA SER A 494 11.67 30.17 -49.70
C SER A 494 10.86 31.25 -48.97
N PRO A 495 9.59 31.01 -48.60
CA PRO A 495 8.78 32.01 -47.93
C PRO A 495 9.22 32.17 -46.46
N HIS A 496 9.92 33.27 -46.15
CA HIS A 496 9.96 33.78 -44.79
C HIS A 496 8.56 34.32 -44.44
N ILE A 497 7.79 33.54 -43.67
CA ILE A 497 6.49 33.98 -43.16
C ILE A 497 6.70 35.07 -42.11
N SER A 498 6.07 36.23 -42.30
CA SER A 498 6.07 37.32 -41.31
C SER A 498 5.17 36.96 -40.13
N ALA A 499 5.68 37.10 -38.91
CA ALA A 499 4.92 36.83 -37.67
C ALA A 499 3.71 37.78 -37.44
N SER A 500 3.49 38.76 -38.31
CA SER A 500 2.42 39.76 -38.22
C SER A 500 1.07 39.34 -38.81
N ALA A 501 0.90 38.08 -39.26
CA ALA A 501 -0.31 37.62 -39.95
C ALA A 501 -0.55 36.10 -39.83
N VAL A 502 -0.22 35.48 -38.68
CA VAL A 502 -0.52 34.07 -38.42
C VAL A 502 -1.90 33.95 -37.76
N ASP A 503 -2.91 33.66 -38.57
CA ASP A 503 -4.25 33.30 -38.10
C ASP A 503 -4.26 31.84 -37.62
N ILE A 504 -4.08 31.65 -36.31
CA ILE A 504 -4.02 30.32 -35.67
C ILE A 504 -5.36 29.58 -35.80
N ASP A 505 -6.48 30.30 -35.77
CA ASP A 505 -7.82 29.71 -35.76
C ASP A 505 -8.20 29.14 -37.14
N ALA A 506 -7.82 29.81 -38.22
CA ALA A 506 -8.05 29.34 -39.59
C ALA A 506 -7.05 28.28 -40.09
N MET A 507 -5.97 27.98 -39.36
CA MET A 507 -4.97 26.99 -39.78
C MET A 507 -5.46 25.55 -39.58
N SER A 508 -5.22 24.67 -40.56
CA SER A 508 -5.44 23.22 -40.42
C SER A 508 -4.59 22.63 -39.27
N THR A 509 -5.01 21.52 -38.66
CA THR A 509 -4.30 20.88 -37.54
C THR A 509 -2.93 20.37 -37.98
N GLN A 510 -2.81 19.92 -39.23
CA GLN A 510 -1.52 19.60 -39.84
C GLN A 510 -0.62 20.84 -40.01
N SER A 511 -1.19 22.00 -40.34
CA SER A 511 -0.47 23.28 -40.43
C SER A 511 -0.01 23.77 -39.06
N LEU A 512 -0.85 23.66 -38.03
CA LEU A 512 -0.51 23.96 -36.64
C LEU A 512 0.63 23.05 -36.16
N MET A 513 0.54 21.76 -36.45
CA MET A 513 1.57 20.79 -36.07
C MET A 513 2.91 21.03 -36.80
N HIS A 514 2.85 21.44 -38.07
CA HIS A 514 4.04 21.85 -38.82
C HIS A 514 4.66 23.15 -38.27
N LEU A 515 3.86 24.13 -37.87
CA LEU A 515 4.33 25.36 -37.20
C LEU A 515 5.06 25.02 -35.89
N ALA A 516 4.45 24.16 -35.07
CA ALA A 516 4.95 23.80 -33.75
C ALA A 516 6.25 22.98 -33.81
N SER A 517 6.28 21.92 -34.61
CA SER A 517 7.50 21.12 -34.86
C SER A 517 8.62 21.97 -35.49
N SER A 518 8.29 22.87 -36.43
CA SER A 518 9.27 23.80 -37.01
C SER A 518 9.86 24.77 -35.98
N PHE A 519 9.07 25.24 -35.00
CA PHE A 519 9.57 26.06 -33.89
C PHE A 519 10.53 25.27 -33.00
N VAL A 520 10.15 24.06 -32.61
CA VAL A 520 10.98 23.15 -31.80
C VAL A 520 12.32 22.85 -32.49
N ALA A 521 12.31 22.63 -33.80
CA ALA A 521 13.55 22.45 -34.59
C ALA A 521 14.46 23.70 -34.56
N ARG A 522 13.89 24.92 -34.68
CA ARG A 522 14.64 26.19 -34.53
C ARG A 522 15.25 26.31 -33.13
N MET A 523 14.46 26.05 -32.09
CA MET A 523 14.88 26.14 -30.69
C MET A 523 15.97 25.11 -30.34
N ARG A 524 15.90 23.90 -30.89
CA ARG A 524 16.95 22.87 -30.74
C ARG A 524 18.25 23.30 -31.41
N ALA A 525 18.20 23.84 -32.63
CA ALA A 525 19.37 24.36 -33.32
C ALA A 525 20.01 25.55 -32.58
N GLN A 526 19.22 26.33 -31.83
CA GLN A 526 19.68 27.42 -30.96
C GLN A 526 20.15 26.93 -29.57
N SER A 527 20.06 25.63 -29.26
CA SER A 527 20.48 25.03 -27.98
C SER A 527 19.84 25.68 -26.74
N VAL A 528 18.54 25.99 -26.81
CA VAL A 528 17.84 26.68 -25.70
C VAL A 528 17.84 25.84 -24.39
N PRO A 529 17.95 26.48 -23.20
CA PRO A 529 18.14 25.73 -21.94
C PRO A 529 17.04 24.73 -21.56
N TRP A 530 15.81 24.93 -22.07
CA TRP A 530 14.68 24.05 -21.82
C TRP A 530 14.58 22.85 -22.79
N LEU A 531 15.35 22.84 -23.89
CA LEU A 531 15.33 21.78 -24.91
C LEU A 531 16.71 21.10 -25.03
N THR A 532 17.28 20.73 -23.88
CA THR A 532 18.58 20.05 -23.81
C THR A 532 18.44 18.54 -23.99
N GLU A 533 19.53 17.87 -24.39
CA GLU A 533 19.62 16.40 -24.49
C GLU A 533 19.15 15.68 -23.20
N ARG A 534 19.40 16.27 -22.03
CA ARG A 534 18.89 15.77 -20.74
C ARG A 534 17.37 15.81 -20.62
N MET A 535 16.69 16.81 -21.21
CA MET A 535 15.22 16.85 -21.26
C MET A 535 14.68 15.83 -22.26
N LEU A 536 15.30 15.70 -23.43
CA LEU A 536 14.94 14.69 -24.44
C LEU A 536 15.17 13.25 -23.94
N THR A 537 16.16 13.03 -23.08
CA THR A 537 16.40 11.74 -22.39
C THR A 537 15.25 11.37 -21.43
N ILE A 538 14.50 12.35 -20.94
CA ILE A 538 13.38 12.16 -19.99
C ILE A 538 12.03 12.10 -20.73
N TYR A 539 11.75 13.09 -21.58
CA TYR A 539 10.45 13.26 -22.25
C TYR A 539 10.38 12.65 -23.65
N GLY A 540 11.49 12.16 -24.18
CA GLY A 540 11.59 11.69 -25.57
C GLY A 540 11.83 12.83 -26.56
N GLU A 541 12.03 12.43 -27.82
CA GLU A 541 12.08 13.34 -28.97
C GLU A 541 10.72 14.00 -29.26
N CYS A 542 10.71 15.04 -30.09
CA CYS A 542 9.48 15.73 -30.50
C CYS A 542 8.47 14.75 -31.12
N PRO A 543 7.25 14.59 -30.56
CA PRO A 543 6.21 13.80 -31.19
C PRO A 543 5.75 14.45 -32.50
N ASP A 544 5.43 13.64 -33.50
CA ASP A 544 4.72 14.07 -34.72
C ASP A 544 3.18 14.01 -34.57
N ASP A 545 2.69 13.45 -33.45
CA ASP A 545 1.27 13.29 -33.12
C ASP A 545 0.72 14.53 -32.39
N ALA A 546 -0.30 15.16 -32.98
CA ALA A 546 -1.00 16.33 -32.46
C ALA A 546 -1.69 16.11 -31.10
N ALA A 547 -2.10 14.88 -30.76
CA ALA A 547 -2.71 14.56 -29.47
C ALA A 547 -1.68 14.46 -28.34
N ILE A 548 -0.42 14.12 -28.68
CA ILE A 548 0.68 13.93 -27.72
C ILE A 548 1.53 15.20 -27.60
N PHE A 549 1.80 15.89 -28.70
CA PHE A 549 2.70 17.04 -28.76
C PHE A 549 2.41 18.13 -27.70
N PRO A 550 1.15 18.57 -27.46
CA PRO A 550 0.88 19.61 -26.46
C PRO A 550 1.31 19.24 -25.05
N TRP A 551 1.20 17.97 -24.65
CA TRP A 551 1.63 17.48 -23.34
C TRP A 551 3.16 17.51 -23.22
N TRP A 552 3.85 17.01 -24.25
CA TRP A 552 5.30 17.02 -24.35
C TRP A 552 5.86 18.45 -24.32
N PHE A 553 5.29 19.35 -25.13
CA PHE A 553 5.70 20.74 -25.24
C PHE A 553 5.47 21.51 -23.93
N ALA A 554 4.30 21.34 -23.29
CA ALA A 554 4.00 21.94 -21.99
C ALA A 554 4.86 21.39 -20.84
N SER A 555 5.39 20.15 -20.96
CA SER A 555 6.32 19.58 -19.98
C SER A 555 7.71 20.24 -19.98
N MET A 556 8.16 20.85 -21.08
CA MET A 556 9.48 21.51 -21.13
C MET A 556 9.42 23.04 -21.25
N LEU A 557 8.50 23.60 -22.03
CA LEU A 557 8.46 25.05 -22.28
C LEU A 557 8.24 25.82 -20.96
N PRO A 558 9.00 26.89 -20.65
CA PRO A 558 8.95 27.58 -19.34
C PRO A 558 7.77 28.56 -19.20
N VAL A 559 6.56 28.10 -19.56
CA VAL A 559 5.29 28.80 -19.36
C VAL A 559 4.78 28.61 -17.93
N LYS A 560 3.97 29.55 -17.42
CA LYS A 560 3.37 29.51 -16.07
C LYS A 560 2.38 28.34 -15.93
N ASP A 561 2.39 27.67 -14.78
CA ASP A 561 1.52 26.50 -14.52
C ASP A 561 0.02 26.76 -14.71
N LEU A 562 -0.47 27.97 -14.45
CA LEU A 562 -1.89 28.32 -14.64
C LEU A 562 -2.29 28.42 -16.13
N GLU A 563 -1.36 28.79 -17.01
CA GLU A 563 -1.57 28.76 -18.46
C GLU A 563 -1.54 27.32 -18.96
N LYS A 564 -0.51 26.57 -18.52
CA LYS A 564 -0.36 25.13 -18.78
C LYS A 564 -1.57 24.30 -18.33
N TYR A 565 -2.17 24.66 -17.20
CA TYR A 565 -3.37 24.02 -16.64
C TYR A 565 -4.57 24.07 -17.60
N ARG A 566 -4.68 25.12 -18.45
CA ARG A 566 -5.78 25.24 -19.43
C ARG A 566 -5.84 24.04 -20.38
N LEU A 567 -4.69 23.46 -20.74
CA LEU A 567 -4.64 22.27 -21.59
C LEU A 567 -5.44 21.10 -21.00
N LEU A 568 -5.43 20.90 -19.67
CA LEU A 568 -6.18 19.83 -19.02
C LEU A 568 -7.70 19.97 -19.21
N GLY A 569 -8.21 21.18 -19.50
CA GLY A 569 -9.62 21.47 -19.73
C GLY A 569 -10.10 21.25 -21.18
N THR A 570 -9.18 21.10 -22.14
CA THR A 570 -9.52 20.95 -23.57
C THR A 570 -10.13 19.59 -23.88
N SER A 571 -11.25 19.54 -24.61
CA SER A 571 -11.80 18.29 -25.15
C SER A 571 -11.29 17.99 -26.56
N SER A 572 -11.01 19.02 -27.36
CA SER A 572 -10.40 18.90 -28.70
C SER A 572 -8.87 18.86 -28.64
N VAL A 573 -8.28 18.02 -29.50
CA VAL A 573 -6.84 17.94 -29.78
C VAL A 573 -6.36 19.20 -30.50
N ARG A 574 -7.13 19.66 -31.50
CA ARG A 574 -6.87 20.87 -32.28
C ARG A 574 -6.80 22.11 -31.40
N GLU A 575 -7.77 22.33 -30.52
CA GLU A 575 -7.80 23.46 -29.58
C GLU A 575 -6.59 23.45 -28.64
N ARG A 576 -6.23 22.27 -28.13
CA ARG A 576 -5.03 22.06 -27.30
C ARG A 576 -3.73 22.42 -28.04
N LEU A 577 -3.68 22.16 -29.34
CA LEU A 577 -2.56 22.52 -30.22
C LEU A 577 -2.56 24.02 -30.56
N LYS A 578 -3.73 24.66 -30.75
CA LYS A 578 -3.84 26.13 -30.90
C LYS A 578 -3.25 26.86 -29.69
N ILE A 579 -3.56 26.41 -28.46
CA ILE A 579 -2.99 26.99 -27.22
C ILE A 579 -1.46 26.87 -27.20
N CYS A 580 -0.89 25.78 -27.71
CA CYS A 580 0.57 25.66 -27.84
C CYS A 580 1.13 26.59 -28.94
N CYS A 581 0.38 26.80 -30.03
CA CYS A 581 0.77 27.72 -31.10
C CYS A 581 0.68 29.19 -30.68
N SER A 582 -0.27 29.58 -29.82
CA SER A 582 -0.33 30.94 -29.29
C SER A 582 0.84 31.24 -28.36
N TRP A 583 1.26 30.29 -27.51
CA TRP A 583 2.51 30.41 -26.75
C TRP A 583 3.75 30.58 -27.65
N ILE A 584 3.79 29.94 -28.82
CA ILE A 584 4.87 30.10 -29.80
C ILE A 584 4.86 31.53 -30.40
N VAL A 585 3.69 32.04 -30.78
CA VAL A 585 3.55 33.41 -31.30
C VAL A 585 3.86 34.45 -30.22
N GLU A 586 3.43 34.24 -28.97
CA GLU A 586 3.82 35.07 -27.82
C GLU A 586 5.34 35.04 -27.57
N TRP A 587 5.99 33.88 -27.76
CA TRP A 587 7.44 33.71 -27.61
C TRP A 587 8.24 34.37 -28.74
N GLU A 588 7.76 34.32 -29.99
CA GLU A 588 8.46 34.93 -31.14
C GLU A 588 8.18 36.44 -31.29
N THR A 589 7.05 36.94 -30.75
CA THR A 589 6.73 38.39 -30.73
C THR A 589 7.33 39.12 -29.52
N SER A 590 7.40 38.46 -28.37
CA SER A 590 8.09 38.99 -27.18
C SER A 590 9.60 38.84 -27.32
N ARG A 591 10.35 39.94 -27.18
CA ARG A 591 11.82 39.85 -27.03
C ARG A 591 12.16 39.47 -25.58
N TRP A 592 12.16 38.16 -25.31
CA TRP A 592 12.68 37.55 -24.08
C TRP A 592 14.21 37.69 -23.97
#